data_AF-A0A2V2PVI5-F1
#
_entry.id   AF-A0A2V2PVI5-F1
#
_cell.length_a   1.000
_cell.length_b   1.000
_cell.length_c   1.000
_cell.angle_alpha   90.00
_cell.angle_beta   90.00
_cell.angle_gamma   90.00
#
_symmetry.space_group_name_H-M   'P 1'
#
loop_
_entity.id
_entity.type
_entity.pdbx_description
1 polymer ?
#
loop_
_entity_poly.entity_id
_entity_poly.type
_entity_poly.pdbx_seq_one_letter_code
_entity_poly.pdbx_strand_id
1 'polypeptide(L)' 'MDASGDQQVLRLERAILELLDGRAPTATICPSDAARAVYDGDDDGWRALMEPARRAARRLTEAGAV' A
#
# COMPACT_ATOMS: atom_id res chain seq x y z
N MET A 1 -4.29 -18.16 -11.60
CA MET A 1 -4.57 -17.24 -10.48
C MET A 1 -3.26 -16.59 -10.08
N ASP A 2 -3.18 -15.28 -10.25
CA ASP A 2 -1.97 -14.49 -9.98
C ASP A 2 -1.83 -14.32 -8.45
N ALA A 3 -1.23 -15.32 -7.79
CA ALA A 3 -0.95 -15.28 -6.36
C ALA A 3 0.04 -14.15 -6.00
N SER A 4 0.81 -13.66 -6.97
CA SER A 4 1.79 -12.60 -6.81
C SER A 4 1.12 -11.24 -6.58
N GLY A 5 0.03 -10.95 -7.28
CA GLY A 5 -0.75 -9.72 -7.17
C GLY A 5 -1.50 -9.63 -5.86
N ASP A 6 -2.07 -10.74 -5.37
CA ASP A 6 -2.74 -10.77 -4.06
C ASP A 6 -1.74 -10.64 -2.91
N GLN A 7 -0.58 -11.29 -3.01
CA GLN A 7 0.51 -11.15 -2.04
C GLN A 7 1.08 -9.71 -2.00
N GLN A 8 1.12 -9.02 -3.14
CA GLN A 8 1.50 -7.61 -3.20
C GLN A 8 0.45 -6.72 -2.52
N VAL A 9 -0.84 -6.95 -2.77
CA VAL A 9 -1.94 -6.21 -2.13
C VAL A 9 -1.88 -6.36 -0.61
N LEU A 10 -1.68 -7.57 -0.08
CA LEU A 10 -1.56 -7.80 1.37
C LEU A 10 -0.33 -7.09 1.99
N ARG A 11 0.80 -7.07 1.28
CA ARG A 11 1.99 -6.31 1.72
C ARG A 11 1.72 -4.81 1.73
N LEU A 12 1.02 -4.30 0.72
CA LEU A 12 0.63 -2.91 0.61
C LEU A 12 -0.35 -2.50 1.72
N GLU A 13 -1.33 -3.36 2.05
CA GLU A 13 -2.25 -3.11 3.17
C GLU A 13 -1.50 -2.96 4.49
N ARG A 14 -0.54 -3.84 4.77
CA ARG A 14 0.32 -3.74 5.97
C ARG A 14 1.16 -2.47 5.97
N ALA A 15 1.82 -2.16 4.86
CA ALA A 15 2.62 -0.95 4.75
C ALA A 15 1.78 0.33 4.94
N ILE A 16 0.55 0.36 4.42
CA ILE A 16 -0.40 1.48 4.65
C ILE A 16 -0.68 1.65 6.14
N LEU A 17 -1.00 0.57 6.84
CA LEU A 17 -1.30 0.60 8.28
C LEU A 17 -0.08 1.01 9.11
N GLU A 18 1.11 0.48 8.82
CA GLU A 18 2.36 0.86 9.50
C GLU A 18 2.71 2.35 9.27
N LEU A 19 2.52 2.84 8.04
CA LEU A 19 2.73 4.25 7.72
C LEU A 19 1.73 5.18 8.42
N LEU A 20 0.51 4.71 8.66
CA LEU A 20 -0.51 5.46 9.40
C LEU A 20 -0.23 5.43 10.91
N ASP A 21 0.16 4.28 11.46
CA ASP A 21 0.50 4.10 12.88
C ASP A 21 1.68 4.98 13.31
N GLY A 22 2.67 5.15 12.42
CA GLY A 22 3.81 6.04 12.65
C GLY A 22 3.52 7.54 12.45
N ARG A 23 2.33 7.93 11.98
CA ARG A 23 1.95 9.33 11.72
C ARG A 23 0.89 9.81 12.71
N ALA A 24 0.69 11.13 12.74
CA ALA A 24 -0.37 11.73 13.55
C ALA A 24 -1.76 11.18 13.15
N PRO A 25 -2.73 11.09 14.06
CA PRO A 25 -4.04 10.48 13.80
C PRO A 25 -4.87 11.17 12.70
N THR A 26 -4.49 12.37 12.26
CA THR A 26 -5.12 13.08 11.14
C THR A 26 -4.25 13.10 9.87
N ALA A 27 -3.11 12.42 9.89
CA ALA A 27 -2.21 12.38 8.77
C ALA A 27 -2.75 11.45 7.70
N THR A 28 -2.66 11.90 6.45
CA THR A 28 -2.99 11.09 5.29
C THR A 28 -1.72 10.42 4.76
N ILE A 29 -1.89 9.30 4.06
CA ILE A 29 -0.82 8.62 3.33
C ILE A 29 -1.20 8.55 1.85
N CYS A 30 -0.19 8.62 0.98
CA CYS A 30 -0.39 8.43 -0.45
C CYS A 30 -0.17 6.96 -0.83
N PRO A 31 -0.91 6.42 -1.82
CA PRO A 31 -0.68 5.05 -2.30
C PRO A 31 0.74 4.82 -2.84
N SER A 32 1.42 5.88 -3.29
CA SER A 32 2.83 5.85 -3.70
C SER A 32 3.79 5.58 -2.54
N ASP A 33 3.47 6.04 -1.33
CA ASP A 33 4.31 5.81 -0.14
C ASP A 33 4.30 4.32 0.21
N ALA A 34 3.11 3.71 0.21
CA ALA A 34 2.97 2.27 0.39
C ALA A 34 3.65 1.47 -0.73
N ALA A 35 3.49 1.90 -1.99
CA ALA A 35 4.15 1.25 -3.13
C ALA A 35 5.69 1.27 -3.01
N ARG A 36 6.26 2.40 -2.56
CA ARG A 36 7.70 2.52 -2.32
C ARG A 36 8.16 1.71 -1.12
N ALA A 37 7.36 1.66 -0.05
CA ALA A 37 7.70 0.88 1.15
C ALA A 37 7.73 -0.64 0.88
N VAL A 38 6.90 -1.13 -0.05
CA VAL A 38 6.84 -2.56 -0.41
C VAL A 38 7.79 -2.94 -1.54
N TYR A 39 8.23 -1.96 -2.34
CA TYR A 39 9.15 -2.19 -3.45
C TYR A 39 10.58 -2.37 -2.93
N ASP A 40 11.21 -3.49 -3.28
CA ASP A 40 12.55 -3.88 -2.81
C ASP A 40 13.68 -3.34 -3.70
N GLY A 41 13.36 -2.73 -4.85
CA GLY A 41 14.36 -2.18 -5.76
C GLY A 41 14.66 -0.71 -5.52
N ASP A 42 15.79 -0.25 -6.04
CA ASP A 42 16.18 1.17 -6.04
C ASP A 42 15.65 1.94 -7.27
N ASP A 43 15.01 1.24 -8.22
CA ASP A 43 14.48 1.81 -9.46
C ASP A 43 13.03 2.34 -9.33
N ASP A 44 12.50 2.85 -10.44
CA ASP A 44 11.10 3.27 -10.57
C ASP A 44 10.08 2.11 -10.65
N GLY A 45 10.47 0.88 -10.32
CA GLY A 45 9.61 -0.31 -10.40
C GLY A 45 8.41 -0.27 -9.45
N TRP A 46 8.46 0.55 -8.39
CA TRP A 46 7.31 0.84 -7.52
C TRP A 46 6.09 1.35 -8.29
N ARG A 47 6.29 1.96 -9.47
CA ARG A 47 5.19 2.44 -10.33
C ARG A 47 4.31 1.29 -10.83
N ALA A 48 4.86 0.09 -11.02
CA ALA A 48 4.07 -1.10 -11.38
C ALA A 48 3.16 -1.56 -10.23
N LEU A 49 3.51 -1.22 -8.98
CA LEU A 49 2.72 -1.54 -7.79
C LEU A 49 1.60 -0.52 -7.53
N MET A 50 1.48 0.53 -8.33
CA MET A 50 0.46 1.57 -8.13
C MET A 50 -0.97 1.04 -8.24
N GLU A 51 -1.27 0.20 -9.22
CA GLU A 51 -2.60 -0.39 -9.38
C GLU A 51 -2.94 -1.31 -8.18
N PRO A 52 -2.05 -2.24 -7.75
CA PRO A 52 -2.21 -2.96 -6.49
C PRO A 52 -2.37 -2.04 -5.26
N ALA A 53 -1.62 -0.95 -5.16
CA ALA A 53 -1.64 -0.04 -4.02
C ALA A 53 -2.97 0.71 -3.91
N ARG A 54 -3.53 1.16 -5.03
CA ARG A 54 -4.88 1.76 -5.05
C ARG A 54 -5.94 0.75 -4.61
N ARG A 55 -5.82 -0.50 -5.06
CA ARG A 55 -6.75 -1.56 -4.66
C ARG A 55 -6.67 -1.86 -3.16
N ALA A 56 -5.45 -1.97 -2.61
CA ALA A 56 -5.22 -2.11 -1.17
C ALA A 56 -5.85 -0.95 -0.38
N ALA A 57 -5.56 0.30 -0.77
CA ALA A 57 -6.12 1.48 -0.13
C ALA A 57 -7.66 1.48 -0.16
N ARG A 58 -8.26 1.16 -1.31
CA ARG A 58 -9.73 1.09 -1.44
C ARG A 58 -10.33 0.03 -0.52
N ARG A 59 -9.71 -1.16 -0.42
CA ARG A 59 -10.19 -2.22 0.48
C ARG A 59 -10.14 -1.79 1.94
N LEU A 60 -9.08 -1.09 2.35
CA LEU A 60 -8.97 -0.58 3.72
C LEU A 60 -10.03 0.48 4.01
N THR A 61 -10.29 1.40 3.07
CA THR A 61 -11.37 2.39 3.21
C THR A 61 -12.74 1.73 3.23
N GLU A 62 -13.01 0.78 2.34
CA GLU A 62 -14.26 -0.01 2.32
C GLU A 62 -14.45 -0.81 3.63
N ALA A 63 -13.36 -1.26 4.25
CA ALA A 63 -13.36 -1.94 5.55
C ALA A 63 -13.45 -0.99 6.76
N GLY A 64 -13.35 0.33 6.56
CA GLY A 64 -13.33 1.33 7.64
C GLY A 64 -12.07 1.28 8.52
N ALA A 65 -10.98 0.73 7.99
CA ALA A 65 -9.69 0.67 8.68
C ALA A 65 -8.88 1.96 8.55
N VAL A 66 -9.19 2.80 7.55
CA VAL A 66 -8.55 4.09 7.24
C VAL A 66 -9.56 5.12 6.75
#